data_AF-H6V406-F1
#
_entry.id   AF-H6V406-F1
#
_cell.length_a   1.000
_cell.length_b   1.000
_cell.length_c   1.000
_cell.angle_alpha   90.00
_cell.angle_beta   90.00
_cell.angle_gamma   90.00
#
_symmetry.space_group_name_H-M   'P 1'
#
loop_
_entity.id
_entity.type
_entity.pdbx_description
1 polymer ?
#
loop_
_entity_poly.entity_id
_entity_poly.type
_entity_poly.pdbx_seq_one_letter_code
_entity_poly.pdbx_strand_id
1 'polypeptide(L)'
;VKDVDFGSGELLVRHGKGGKDRRTMLPESLAHPLKHHLEHVRQQHVNDLADGYGSVSLPGALERKYRNANRQWQWQFVFPSSRRSYVESCNEWRRHHLHESAIQKAVKLAVQKTGLRKKIGPHTFRHTFATHLL
;
A
#
# COMPACT_ATOMS: atom_id res chain seq x y z
N VAL A 1 5.29 1.57 -5.05
CA VAL A 1 4.60 1.30 -6.33
C VAL A 1 5.29 0.17 -7.08
N LYS A 2 6.63 0.18 -7.12
CA LYS A 2 7.49 -0.81 -7.79
C LYS A 2 7.21 -2.29 -7.51
N ASP A 3 6.45 -2.59 -6.46
CA ASP A 3 6.18 -3.95 -6.01
C ASP A 3 4.89 -4.53 -6.65
N VAL A 4 4.27 -3.79 -7.56
CA VAL A 4 3.13 -4.23 -8.38
C VAL A 4 3.62 -4.49 -9.80
N ASP A 5 3.55 -5.74 -10.26
CA ASP A 5 3.92 -6.13 -11.62
C ASP A 5 2.67 -6.54 -12.42
N PHE A 6 2.24 -5.64 -13.31
CA PHE A 6 1.10 -5.87 -14.19
C PHE A 6 1.41 -6.78 -15.38
N GLY A 7 2.69 -6.97 -15.72
CA GLY A 7 3.10 -7.81 -16.85
C GLY A 7 3.07 -9.30 -16.50
N SER A 8 3.57 -9.63 -15.30
CA SER A 8 3.51 -11.00 -14.77
C SER A 8 2.24 -11.30 -13.97
N GLY A 9 1.46 -10.28 -13.61
CA GLY A 9 0.29 -10.45 -12.74
C GLY A 9 0.70 -10.83 -11.32
N GLU A 10 1.78 -10.22 -10.80
CA GLU A 10 2.35 -10.53 -9.48
C GLU A 10 2.44 -9.30 -8.57
N LEU A 11 2.37 -9.55 -7.27
CA LEU A 11 2.63 -8.59 -6.20
C LEU A 11 3.79 -9.09 -5.34
N LEU A 12 4.77 -8.23 -5.11
CA LEU A 12 5.88 -8.49 -4.19
C LEU A 12 5.60 -7.90 -2.81
N VAL A 13 5.31 -8.76 -1.83
CA VAL A 13 5.14 -8.35 -0.44
C VAL A 13 6.49 -8.45 0.27
N ARG A 14 7.07 -7.29 0.58
CA ARG A 14 8.36 -7.20 1.28
C ARG A 14 8.22 -7.39 2.78
N HIS A 15 9.24 -7.97 3.41
CA HIS A 15 9.30 -8.16 4.87
C HIS A 15 8.05 -8.84 5.46
N GLY A 16 7.57 -9.89 4.80
CA GLY A 16 6.50 -10.73 5.34
C GLY A 16 6.92 -11.47 6.62
N LYS A 17 6.04 -12.33 7.13
CA LYS A 17 6.32 -13.12 8.36
C LYS A 17 7.68 -13.82 8.27
N GLY A 18 8.56 -13.54 9.24
CA GLY A 18 9.94 -14.04 9.29
C GLY A 18 10.97 -13.22 8.51
N GLY A 19 10.62 -11.99 8.10
CA GLY A 19 11.52 -11.09 7.36
C GLY A 19 11.74 -11.49 5.91
N LYS A 20 10.94 -12.43 5.38
CA LYS A 20 11.07 -12.95 4.02
C LYS A 20 10.10 -12.25 3.07
N ASP A 21 10.61 -11.91 1.90
CA ASP A 21 9.81 -11.42 0.78
C ASP A 21 8.96 -12.56 0.21
N ARG A 22 7.74 -12.24 -0.24
CA ARG A 22 6.80 -13.21 -0.82
C ARG A 22 6.19 -12.63 -2.08
N ARG A 23 6.03 -13.46 -3.10
CA ARG A 23 5.22 -13.13 -4.28
C ARG A 23 3.83 -13.71 -4.12
N THR A 24 2.83 -12.98 -4.59
CA THR A 24 1.43 -13.43 -4.65
C THR A 24 0.80 -12.95 -5.94
N MET A 25 -0.26 -13.62 -6.39
CA MET A 25 -0.98 -13.25 -7.61
C MET A 25 -1.68 -11.88 -7.50
N LEU A 26 -1.71 -11.17 -8.63
CA LEU A 26 -2.58 -10.03 -8.92
C LEU A 26 -3.65 -10.51 -9.92
N PRO A 27 -4.92 -10.66 -9.50
CA PRO A 27 -5.99 -11.02 -10.41
C PRO A 27 -6.13 -10.01 -11.57
N GLU A 28 -6.32 -10.50 -12.79
CA GLU A 28 -6.47 -9.66 -13.99
C GLU A 28 -7.64 -8.68 -13.86
N SER A 29 -8.73 -9.10 -13.22
CA SER A 29 -9.89 -8.25 -12.93
C SER A 29 -9.57 -7.01 -12.08
N LEU A 30 -8.49 -7.05 -11.31
CA LEU A 30 -8.02 -5.92 -10.50
C LEU A 30 -6.94 -5.08 -11.20
N ALA A 31 -6.38 -5.55 -12.32
CA ALA A 31 -5.30 -4.85 -13.01
C ALA A 31 -5.75 -3.46 -13.49
N HIS A 32 -6.90 -3.37 -14.17
CA HIS A 32 -7.39 -2.09 -14.67
C HIS A 32 -7.81 -1.12 -13.55
N PRO A 33 -8.62 -1.51 -12.54
CA PRO A 33 -8.93 -0.64 -11.41
C PRO A 33 -7.68 -0.14 -10.66
N LEU A 34 -6.67 -1.00 -10.50
CA LEU A 34 -5.45 -0.64 -9.80
C LEU A 34 -4.57 0.33 -10.61
N LYS A 35 -4.51 0.21 -11.93
CA LYS A 35 -3.83 1.19 -12.79
C LYS A 35 -4.46 2.58 -12.66
N HIS A 36 -5.78 2.66 -12.76
CA HIS A 36 -6.51 3.92 -12.60
C HIS A 36 -6.30 4.53 -11.21
N HIS A 37 -6.32 3.71 -10.15
CA HIS A 37 -5.97 4.16 -8.80
C HIS A 37 -4.53 4.71 -8.72
N LEU A 38 -3.56 4.04 -9.34
CA LEU A 38 -2.17 4.49 -9.37
C LEU A 38 -1.98 5.80 -10.14
N GLU A 39 -2.79 6.08 -11.16
CA GLU A 39 -2.80 7.37 -11.85
C GLU A 39 -3.21 8.51 -10.91
N HIS A 40 -4.26 8.30 -10.10
CA HIS A 40 -4.69 9.27 -9.08
C HIS A 40 -3.61 9.49 -8.02
N VAL A 41 -3.00 8.40 -7.53
CA VAL A 41 -1.90 8.48 -6.56
C VAL A 41 -0.68 9.17 -7.16
N ARG A 42 -0.42 8.98 -8.46
CA ARG A 42 0.67 9.68 -9.16
C ARG A 42 0.39 11.17 -9.24
N GLN A 43 -0.84 11.58 -9.56
CA GLN A 43 -1.20 12.98 -9.59
C GLN A 43 -1.08 13.63 -8.21
N GLN A 44 -1.54 12.93 -7.15
CA GLN A 44 -1.35 13.38 -5.77
C GLN A 44 0.14 13.56 -5.44
N HIS A 45 0.99 12.61 -5.84
CA HIS A 45 2.43 12.70 -5.62
C HIS A 45 3.08 13.87 -6.36
N VAL A 46 2.69 14.11 -7.61
CA VAL A 46 3.16 15.27 -8.40
C VAL A 46 2.79 16.58 -7.70
N ASN A 47 1.58 16.69 -7.19
CA ASN A 47 1.13 17.87 -6.44
C ASN A 47 1.92 18.02 -5.12
N ASP A 48 2.12 16.94 -4.38
CA ASP A 48 2.93 16.97 -3.15
C ASP A 48 4.38 17.39 -3.42
N LEU A 49 4.97 16.97 -4.54
CA LEU A 49 6.30 17.42 -4.95
C LEU A 49 6.34 18.90 -5.31
N ALA A 50 5.31 19.41 -6.00
CA ALA A 50 5.19 20.83 -6.35
C ALA A 50 5.08 21.72 -5.10
N ASP A 51 4.41 21.23 -4.05
CA ASP A 51 4.33 21.87 -2.73
C ASP A 51 5.65 21.79 -1.93
N GLY A 52 6.69 21.15 -2.45
CA GLY A 52 7.97 20.94 -1.77
C GLY A 52 8.04 19.70 -0.87
N TYR A 53 6.98 18.90 -0.80
CA TYR A 53 6.89 17.65 -0.02
C TYR A 53 7.20 16.42 -0.89
N GLY A 54 6.37 15.37 -0.81
CA GLY A 54 6.47 14.17 -1.63
C GLY A 54 7.54 13.16 -1.18
N SER A 55 8.11 13.29 0.02
CA SER A 55 9.00 12.27 0.57
C SER A 55 8.24 11.15 1.30
N VAL A 56 8.78 9.94 1.22
CA VAL A 56 8.31 8.74 1.93
C VAL A 56 9.44 8.13 2.76
N SER A 57 9.10 7.50 3.88
CA SER A 57 10.09 6.74 4.66
C SER A 57 10.52 5.49 3.91
N LEU A 58 11.84 5.34 3.73
CA LEU A 58 12.41 4.16 3.08
C LEU A 58 12.88 3.13 4.11
N PRO A 59 12.80 1.82 3.81
CA PRO A 59 13.30 0.78 4.70
C PRO A 59 14.82 0.81 4.92
N GLY A 60 15.25 0.71 6.18
CA GLY A 60 16.64 0.49 6.58
C GLY A 60 17.61 1.55 6.03
N ALA A 61 18.74 1.11 5.48
CA ALA A 61 19.78 2.00 4.99
C ALA A 61 19.52 2.56 3.57
N LEU A 62 18.35 2.32 2.99
CA LEU A 62 18.06 2.73 1.61
C LEU A 62 18.05 4.24 1.43
N GLU A 63 17.58 4.98 2.43
CA GLU A 63 17.60 6.45 2.40
C GLU A 63 19.03 7.00 2.37
N ARG A 64 19.94 6.38 3.13
CA ARG A 64 21.37 6.72 3.12
C ARG A 64 22.06 6.35 1.81
N LYS A 65 21.71 5.19 1.22
CA LYS A 65 22.30 4.68 -0.02
C LYS A 65 21.80 5.44 -1.26
N TYR A 66 20.55 5.87 -1.26
CA TYR A 66 19.90 6.54 -2.39
C TYR A 66 19.19 7.81 -1.94
N ARG A 67 19.95 8.92 -1.91
CA ARG A 67 19.57 10.20 -1.29
C ARG A 67 18.27 10.84 -1.80
N ASN A 68 17.82 10.48 -3.00
CA ASN A 68 16.58 11.00 -3.62
C ASN A 68 15.52 9.91 -3.90
N ALA A 69 15.75 8.68 -3.46
CA ALA A 69 14.81 7.58 -3.71
C ALA A 69 13.45 7.81 -3.03
N ASN A 70 13.43 8.50 -1.89
CA ASN A 70 12.23 8.80 -1.12
C ASN A 70 11.23 9.71 -1.86
N ARG A 71 11.65 10.43 -2.90
CA ARG A 71 10.80 11.29 -3.74
C ARG A 71 10.43 10.67 -5.09
N GLN A 72 11.07 9.55 -5.44
CA GLN A 72 10.80 8.87 -6.71
C GLN A 72 9.48 8.09 -6.62
N TRP A 73 8.73 8.12 -7.72
CA TRP A 73 7.42 7.45 -7.84
C TRP A 73 7.45 5.97 -7.44
N GLN A 74 8.49 5.25 -7.88
CA GLN A 74 8.60 3.81 -7.66
C GLN A 74 8.56 3.42 -6.17
N TRP A 75 9.03 4.32 -5.28
CA TRP A 75 9.10 4.10 -3.83
C TRP A 75 7.86 4.56 -3.06
N GLN A 76 6.94 5.28 -3.70
CA GLN A 76 5.71 5.74 -3.03
C GLN A 76 4.78 4.59 -2.67
N PHE A 77 3.90 4.79 -1.69
CA PHE A 77 2.91 3.78 -1.32
C PHE A 77 1.84 3.62 -2.40
N VAL A 78 1.40 2.38 -2.64
CA VAL A 78 0.26 2.11 -3.55
C VAL A 78 -1.03 2.70 -2.97
N PHE A 79 -1.22 2.62 -1.66
CA PHE A 79 -2.35 3.20 -0.94
C PHE A 79 -1.84 4.25 0.05
N PRO A 80 -1.62 5.49 -0.39
CA PRO A 80 -1.15 6.54 0.49
C PRO A 80 -2.25 6.99 1.47
N SER A 81 -1.84 7.55 2.60
CA SER A 81 -2.72 8.24 3.55
C SER A 81 -3.34 9.48 2.89
N SER A 82 -4.58 9.81 3.24
CA SER A 82 -5.24 11.03 2.78
C SER A 82 -4.53 12.29 3.27
N ARG A 83 -3.88 12.22 4.45
CA ARG A 83 -3.16 13.33 5.06
C ARG A 83 -1.66 13.04 5.12
N ARG A 84 -0.86 14.10 4.94
CA ARG A 84 0.57 14.13 5.26
C ARG A 84 0.74 14.11 6.78
N SER A 85 1.84 13.57 7.26
CA SER A 85 2.23 13.61 8.67
C SER A 85 3.65 14.10 8.78
N TYR A 86 3.91 14.86 9.84
CA TYR A 86 5.25 15.30 10.16
C TYR A 86 6.02 14.16 10.84
N VAL A 87 7.25 13.91 10.39
CA VAL A 87 8.12 12.87 10.90
C VAL A 87 9.27 13.55 11.64
N GLU A 88 9.21 13.52 12.97
CA GLU A 88 10.17 14.21 13.86
C GLU A 88 11.62 13.73 13.65
N SER A 89 11.82 12.43 13.41
CA SER A 89 13.16 11.83 13.28
C SER A 89 13.97 12.35 12.09
N CYS A 90 13.31 12.93 11.08
CA CYS A 90 13.96 13.52 9.92
C CYS A 90 13.53 14.96 9.65
N ASN A 91 12.77 15.59 10.56
CA ASN A 91 12.28 16.97 10.44
C ASN A 91 11.59 17.26 9.08
N GLU A 92 10.78 16.32 8.58
CA GLU A 92 10.15 16.41 7.27
C GLU A 92 8.67 16.01 7.30
N TRP A 93 7.88 16.64 6.44
CA TRP A 93 6.52 16.19 6.14
C TRP A 93 6.56 15.06 5.12
N ARG A 94 6.00 13.91 5.49
CA ARG A 94 5.96 12.71 4.66
C ARG A 94 4.54 12.20 4.48
N ARG A 95 4.30 11.44 3.42
CA ARG A 95 3.04 10.73 3.22
C ARG A 95 3.23 9.25 3.53
N HIS A 96 2.63 8.80 4.62
CA HIS A 96 2.60 7.39 4.99
C HIS A 96 1.55 6.62 4.19
N HIS A 97 1.53 5.29 4.33
CA HIS A 97 0.44 4.48 3.81
C HIS A 97 -0.85 4.72 4.60
N LEU A 98 -1.98 4.33 3.99
CA LEU A 98 -3.26 4.30 4.66
C LEU A 98 -3.15 3.50 5.97
N HIS A 99 -3.67 4.06 7.06
CA HIS A 99 -3.63 3.41 8.36
C HIS A 99 -4.48 2.12 8.36
N GLU A 100 -3.99 1.05 8.97
CA GLU A 100 -4.64 -0.26 8.95
C GLU A 100 -6.09 -0.25 9.50
N SER A 101 -6.34 0.60 10.50
CA SER A 101 -7.67 0.73 11.10
C SER A 101 -8.71 1.27 10.11
N ALA A 102 -8.30 2.01 9.07
CA ALA A 102 -9.22 2.46 8.02
C ALA A 102 -9.76 1.25 7.24
N ILE A 103 -8.89 0.31 6.87
CA ILE A 103 -9.29 -0.93 6.19
C ILE A 103 -10.14 -1.81 7.12
N GLN A 104 -9.73 -1.98 8.39
CA GLN A 104 -10.48 -2.77 9.36
C GLN A 104 -11.91 -2.23 9.57
N LYS A 105 -12.06 -0.90 9.69
CA LYS A 105 -13.36 -0.24 9.81
C LYS A 105 -14.20 -0.39 8.54
N ALA A 106 -13.60 -0.19 7.37
CA ALA A 106 -14.30 -0.35 6.09
C ALA A 106 -14.84 -1.79 5.91
N VAL A 107 -14.03 -2.80 6.21
CA VAL A 107 -14.47 -4.21 6.17
C VAL A 107 -15.58 -4.46 7.18
N LYS A 108 -15.46 -3.95 8.41
CA LYS A 108 -16.51 -4.11 9.43
C LYS A 108 -17.85 -3.54 8.96
N LEU A 109 -17.86 -2.34 8.37
CA LEU A 109 -19.07 -1.71 7.85
C LEU A 109 -19.65 -2.50 6.66
N ALA A 110 -18.81 -3.01 5.77
CA ALA A 110 -19.25 -3.83 4.64
C ALA A 110 -19.92 -5.13 5.12
N VAL A 111 -19.31 -5.82 6.10
CA VAL A 111 -19.84 -7.06 6.69
C VAL A 111 -21.17 -6.81 7.41
N GLN A 112 -21.32 -5.68 8.12
CA GLN A 112 -22.60 -5.36 8.78
C GLN A 112 -23.76 -5.24 7.78
N LYS A 113 -23.50 -4.75 6.57
CA LYS A 113 -24.51 -4.62 5.51
C LYS A 113 -24.95 -5.94 4.91
N THR A 114 -24.18 -7.02 5.06
CA THR A 114 -24.53 -8.33 4.49
C THR A 114 -25.41 -9.17 5.41
N GLY A 115 -25.64 -8.74 6.67
CA GLY A 115 -26.38 -9.51 7.67
C GLY A 115 -25.65 -10.74 8.20
N LEU A 116 -24.37 -10.93 7.86
CA LEU A 116 -23.57 -12.05 8.34
C LEU A 116 -23.28 -11.91 9.84
N ARG A 117 -23.57 -12.96 10.62
CA ARG A 117 -23.33 -13.01 12.06
C ARG A 117 -21.90 -13.40 12.44
N LYS A 118 -21.10 -13.90 11.48
CA LYS A 118 -19.72 -14.32 11.71
C LYS A 118 -18.81 -13.10 11.86
N LYS A 119 -17.81 -13.18 12.74
CA LYS A 119 -16.75 -12.17 12.85
C LYS A 119 -15.85 -12.26 11.61
N ILE A 120 -16.03 -11.34 10.68
CA ILE A 120 -15.26 -11.27 9.43
C ILE A 120 -14.36 -10.03 9.47
N GLY A 121 -13.08 -10.24 9.16
CA GLY A 121 -12.09 -9.17 9.01
C GLY A 121 -11.03 -9.52 7.96
N PRO A 122 -10.01 -8.67 7.77
CA PRO A 122 -8.95 -8.92 6.79
C PRO A 122 -8.27 -10.28 6.93
N HIS A 123 -8.08 -10.76 8.17
CA HIS A 123 -7.51 -12.10 8.41
C HIS A 123 -8.44 -13.23 7.90
N THR A 124 -9.76 -13.06 7.97
CA THR A 124 -10.72 -14.02 7.42
C THR A 124 -10.56 -14.14 5.91
N PHE A 125 -10.46 -13.01 5.19
CA PHE A 125 -10.23 -13.02 3.74
C PHE A 125 -8.91 -13.68 3.36
N ARG A 126 -7.84 -13.40 4.11
CA ARG A 126 -6.55 -14.08 3.90
C ARG A 126 -6.66 -15.59 4.05
N HIS A 127 -7.39 -16.06 5.07
CA HIS A 127 -7.59 -17.49 5.30
C HIS A 127 -8.42 -18.12 4.16
N THR A 128 -9.55 -17.52 3.81
CA THR A 128 -10.39 -17.98 2.69
C THR A 128 -9.62 -18.04 1.38
N PHE A 129 -8.81 -17.02 1.08
CA PHE A 129 -7.95 -17.03 -0.10
C PHE A 129 -7.01 -18.24 -0.13
N ALA A 130 -6.35 -18.55 0.98
CA ALA A 130 -5.46 -19.72 1.05
C ALA A 130 -6.24 -21.02 0.90
N THR A 131 -7.40 -21.17 1.55
CA THR A 131 -8.22 -22.39 1.46
C THR A 131 -8.79 -22.63 0.07
N HIS A 132 -9.16 -21.57 -0.66
CA HIS A 132 -9.71 -21.70 -2.02
C HIS A 132 -8.64 -21.97 -3.10
N LEU A 133 -7.36 -21.79 -2.77
CA LEU A 133 -6.23 -22.10 -3.67
C LEU A 133 -5.64 -23.50 -3.43
N LEU A 134 -6.13 -24.23 -2.43
CA LEU A 134 -5.79 -25.64 -2.18
C LEU A 134 -6.78 -26.55 -2.90
#